data_AF-A0A1J3ER50-F1
#
_entry.id   AF-A0A1J3ER50-F1
#
_cell.length_a   1.000
_cell.length_b   1.000
_cell.length_c   1.000
_cell.angle_alpha   90.00
_cell.angle_beta   90.00
_cell.angle_gamma   90.00
#
_symmetry.space_group_name_H-M   'P 1'
#
loop_
_entity.id
_entity.type
_entity.pdbx_description
1 polymer ?
#
loop_
_entity_poly.entity_id
_entity_poly.type
_entity_poly.pdbx_seq_one_letter_code
_entity_poly.pdbx_strand_id
1 'polypeptide(L)' 'FSSSYDGLIRLMDVEKSVFDLVYSSDEPIFSLSQRPNDEQGLYFCEGYGMLKVWDLRAGKSMFQWDLHEHRINSIDF' A
#
# COMPACT_ATOMS: atom_id res chain seq x y z
N PHE A 1 3.31 -6.05 5.74
CA PHE A 1 3.27 -4.59 5.51
C PHE A 1 2.44 -3.93 6.59
N SER A 2 2.65 -2.64 6.85
CA SER A 2 1.80 -1.80 7.69
C SER A 2 1.53 -0.48 6.98
N SER A 3 0.35 0.10 7.19
CA SER A 3 -0.05 1.43 6.72
C SER A 3 -0.37 2.35 7.91
N SER A 4 -0.25 3.66 7.70
CA SER A 4 -0.62 4.69 8.67
C SER A 4 -1.43 5.82 8.03
N TYR A 5 -2.13 6.58 8.86
CA TYR A 5 -2.70 7.89 8.51
C TYR A 5 -1.62 8.92 8.17
N ASP A 6 -0.37 8.69 8.56
CA ASP A 6 0.79 9.54 8.21
C ASP A 6 1.28 9.31 6.76
N GLY A 7 0.53 8.57 5.94
CA GLY A 7 0.87 8.30 4.54
C GLY A 7 2.05 7.36 4.33
N LEU A 8 2.40 6.55 5.34
CA LEU A 8 3.55 5.65 5.29
C LEU A 8 3.14 4.20 5.05
N ILE A 9 3.87 3.49 4.20
CA ILE A 9 3.89 2.02 4.15
C ILE A 9 5.25 1.53 4.58
N ARG A 10 5.26 0.61 5.56
CA ARG A 10 6.46 -0.08 5.99
C ARG A 10 6.40 -1.58 5.74
N LEU A 11 7.51 -2.13 5.28
CA LEU A 11 7.75 -3.57 5.16
C LEU A 11 8.47 -4.05 6.43
N MET A 12 7.93 -5.06 7.08
CA MET A 12 8.56 -5.68 8.25
C MET A 12 9.40 -6.87 7.79
N ASP A 13 10.69 -6.86 8.15
CA ASP A 13 11.52 -8.06 8.16
C ASP A 13 11.46 -8.63 9.57
N VAL A 14 10.75 -9.76 9.72
CA VAL A 14 10.47 -10.39 11.02
C VAL A 14 11.76 -10.92 11.66
N GLU A 15 12.65 -11.52 10.87
CA GLU A 15 13.91 -12.10 11.35
C GLU A 15 14.85 -11.01 11.90
N LYS A 16 14.89 -9.85 11.23
CA LYS A 16 15.75 -8.74 11.63
C LYS A 16 15.09 -7.75 12.59
N SER A 17 13.78 -7.86 12.80
CA SER A 17 12.98 -6.89 13.57
C SER A 17 13.14 -5.45 13.06
N VAL A 18 13.23 -5.26 11.74
CA VAL A 18 13.33 -3.93 11.10
C VAL A 18 12.10 -3.60 10.27
N PHE A 19 11.85 -2.31 10.08
CA PHE A 19 10.70 -1.78 9.36
C PHE A 19 11.14 -0.78 8.30
N ASP A 20 11.37 -1.26 7.08
CA ASP A 20 11.82 -0.44 5.97
C ASP A 20 10.67 0.41 5.42
N LEU A 21 10.94 1.69 5.17
CA LEU A 21 10.00 2.57 4.48
C LEU A 21 10.02 2.23 2.99
N VAL A 22 8.87 1.80 2.45
CA VAL A 22 8.76 1.40 1.03
C VAL A 22 7.87 2.32 0.22
N TYR A 23 7.03 3.13 0.88
CA TYR A 23 6.19 4.13 0.25
C TYR A 23 5.88 5.26 1.25
N SER A 24 5.83 6.49 0.75
CA SER A 24 5.42 7.69 1.49
C SER A 24 4.59 8.61 0.61
N SER A 25 3.54 9.18 1.16
CA SER A 25 2.72 10.23 0.56
C SER A 25 2.27 11.22 1.64
N ASP A 26 1.73 12.37 1.21
CA ASP A 26 1.10 13.35 2.10
C ASP A 26 -0.36 12.98 2.44
N GLU A 27 -0.90 11.91 1.84
CA GLU A 27 -2.27 11.45 2.04
C GLU A 27 -2.35 10.19 2.92
N PRO A 28 -3.39 10.04 3.77
CA PRO A 28 -3.58 8.85 4.60
C PRO A 28 -3.74 7.56 3.79
N ILE A 29 -3.21 6.46 4.32
CA ILE A 29 -3.38 5.11 3.74
C ILE A 29 -4.34 4.31 4.62
N PHE A 30 -5.55 4.08 4.10
CA PHE A 30 -6.67 3.53 4.87
C PHE A 30 -6.71 2.00 4.89
N SER A 31 -6.23 1.37 3.83
CA SER A 31 -6.23 -0.08 3.69
C SER A 31 -5.09 -0.53 2.78
N LEU A 32 -4.61 -1.76 3.00
CA LEU A 32 -3.66 -2.44 2.14
C LEU A 32 -3.96 -3.93 2.11
N SER A 33 -3.57 -4.60 1.04
CA SER A 33 -3.62 -6.05 0.90
C SER A 33 -2.52 -6.53 -0.03
N GLN A 34 -1.85 -7.62 0.37
CA GLN A 34 -0.82 -8.22 -0.47
C GLN A 34 -1.47 -8.85 -1.70
N ARG A 35 -0.84 -8.67 -2.86
CA ARG A 35 -1.39 -9.20 -4.11
C ARG A 35 -1.36 -10.73 -4.09
N PRO A 36 -2.47 -11.41 -4.44
CA PRO A 36 -2.49 -12.87 -4.50
C PRO A 36 -1.41 -13.41 -5.45
N ASN A 37 -0.66 -14.41 -4.99
CA ASN A 37 0.44 -15.06 -5.73
C ASN A 37 1.61 -14.14 -6.12
N ASP A 38 1.73 -12.95 -5.52
CA ASP A 38 2.81 -12.00 -5.80
C ASP A 38 3.26 -11.31 -4.50
N GLU A 39 4.21 -11.93 -3.80
CA GLU A 39 4.69 -11.44 -2.49
C GLU A 39 5.30 -10.02 -2.56
N GLN A 40 5.75 -9.62 -3.75
CA GLN A 40 6.35 -8.31 -4.03
C GLN A 40 5.33 -7.28 -4.53
N GLY A 41 4.08 -7.69 -4.72
CA GLY A 41 2.97 -6.85 -5.14
C GLY A 41 2.09 -6.43 -3.97
N LEU A 42 1.71 -5.16 -3.93
CA LEU A 42 0.84 -4.61 -2.89
C LEU A 42 -0.27 -3.77 -3.52
N TYR A 43 -1.50 -3.99 -3.06
CA TYR A 43 -2.60 -3.06 -3.26
C TYR A 43 -2.76 -2.20 -2.02
N PHE A 44 -2.98 -0.90 -2.18
CA PHE A 44 -3.30 -0.03 -1.07
C PHE A 44 -4.16 1.15 -1.52
N CYS A 45 -4.91 1.70 -0.57
CA CYS A 45 -5.83 2.80 -0.83
C CYS A 45 -5.41 4.05 -0.09
N GLU A 46 -5.37 5.15 -0.83
CA GLU A 46 -4.91 6.45 -0.37
C GLU A 46 -5.93 7.53 -0.74
N GLY A 47 -6.12 8.52 0.12
CA GLY A 47 -7.03 9.64 -0.15
C GLY A 47 -8.47 9.22 -0.48
N TYR A 48 -9.10 9.92 -1.42
CA TYR A 48 -10.50 9.72 -1.82
C TYR A 48 -10.63 8.64 -2.89
N GLY A 49 -10.67 7.38 -2.45
CA GLY A 49 -11.06 6.23 -3.25
C GLY A 49 -10.10 5.81 -4.36
N MET A 50 -8.85 6.25 -4.26
CA MET A 50 -7.78 5.80 -5.15
C MET A 50 -7.24 4.45 -4.68
N LEU A 51 -7.24 3.47 -5.58
CA LEU A 51 -6.54 2.20 -5.43
C LEU A 51 -5.21 2.28 -6.17
N LYS A 52 -4.11 2.01 -5.47
CA LYS A 52 -2.76 1.96 -6.02
C LYS A 52 -2.21 0.54 -6.03
N VAL A 53 -1.44 0.22 -7.07
CA VAL A 53 -0.67 -1.02 -7.20
C VAL A 53 0.80 -0.69 -7.08
N TRP A 54 1.49 -1.34 -6.15
CA TRP A 54 2.92 -1.22 -5.96
C TRP A 54 3.64 -2.51 -6.30
N ASP A 55 4.73 -2.42 -7.03
CA ASP A 55 5.69 -3.50 -7.21
C ASP A 55 7.02 -3.12 -6.56
N LEU A 56 7.37 -3.82 -5.48
CA LEU A 56 8.61 -3.61 -4.74
C LEU A 56 9.87 -3.79 -5.61
N ARG A 57 9.82 -4.63 -6.65
CA ARG A 57 10.95 -4.88 -7.55
C ARG A 57 11.27 -3.68 -8.41
N ALA A 58 10.23 -2.94 -8.82
CA ALA A 58 10.36 -1.80 -9.71
C ALA A 58 10.61 -0.49 -8.96
N GLY A 59 10.27 -0.43 -7.67
CA GLY A 59 10.51 0.71 -6.77
C GLY A 59 9.79 2.02 -7.13
N LYS A 60 9.12 2.09 -8.29
CA LYS A 60 8.42 3.29 -8.81
C LYS A 60 7.15 2.98 -9.61
N SER A 61 6.89 1.72 -9.97
CA SER A 61 5.75 1.38 -10.83
C SER A 61 4.45 1.48 -10.04
N MET A 62 3.66 2.50 -10.35
CA MET A 62 2.33 2.72 -9.76
C MET A 62 1.29 2.67 -10.87
N PHE A 63 0.40 1.68 -10.81
CA PHE A 63 -0.91 1.83 -11.45
C PHE A 63 -1.87 2.42 -10.43
N GLN A 64 -2.73 3.31 -10.88
CA GLN A 64 -3.75 3.92 -10.05
C GLN A 64 -5.11 3.82 -10.74
N TRP A 65 -6.12 3.47 -9.96
CA TRP A 65 -7.51 3.53 -10.37
C TRP A 65 -8.30 4.40 -9.40
N ASP A 66 -9.13 5.26 -9.97
CA ASP A 66 -10.13 6.03 -9.23
C ASP A 66 -11.43 5.21 -9.21
N LEU A 67 -11.71 4.54 -8.08
CA LEU A 67 -12.78 3.54 -7.98
C LEU A 67 -13.98 4.04 -7.17
N HIS A 68 -13.76 4.99 -6.25
CA HIS A 68 -14.78 5.44 -5.31
C HIS A 68 -14.63 6.95 -5.06
N GLU A 69 -15.73 7.64 -4.75
CA GLU A 69 -15.69 9.06 -4.37
C GLU A 69 -15.15 9.28 -2.93
N HIS A 70 -15.00 8.21 -2.16
CA HIS A 70 -14.63 8.23 -0.75
C HIS A 70 -13.61 7.13 -0.42
N ARG A 71 -13.02 7.22 0.77
CA ARG A 71 -11.99 6.27 1.24
C ARG A 71 -12.45 4.82 1.14
N ILE A 72 -11.54 3.98 0.65
CA ILE A 72 -11.71 2.52 0.63
C ILE A 72 -11.15 1.97 1.93
N ASN A 73 -12.03 1.43 2.78
CA ASN A 73 -11.65 0.98 4.13
C ASN A 73 -11.16 -0.48 4.19
N SER A 74 -11.31 -1.26 3.11
CA SER A 74 -10.86 -2.65 3.06
C SER A 74 -10.60 -3.12 1.64
N ILE A 75 -9.68 -4.08 1.50
CA ILE A 75 -9.36 -4.82 0.28
C ILE A 75 -9.22 -6.29 0.70
N ASP A 76 -9.88 -7.21 0.03
CA ASP A 76 -9.87 -8.64 0.37
C ASP A 76 -9.87 -9.53 -0.90
N PHE A 77 -9.34 -10.75 -0.81
CA PHE A 77 -9.21 -11.71 -1.92
C PHE A 77 -9.45 -13.16 -1.47
#